data_AF-A9BSR6-F1
#
_entry.id   AF-A9BSR6-F1
#
_cell.length_a   1.000
_cell.length_b   1.000
_cell.length_c   1.000
_cell.angle_alpha   90.00
_cell.angle_beta   90.00
_cell.angle_gamma   90.00
#
_symmetry.space_group_name_H-M   'P 1'
#
loop_
_entity.id
_entity.type
_entity.pdbx_description
1 polymer ?
#
loop_
_entity_poly.entity_id
_entity_poly.type
_entity_poly.pdbx_seq_one_letter_code
_entity_poly.pdbx_strand_id
1 'polypeptide(L)'
;MSNGFKKIEGLLSGLNILKENPFSRTIFYFDVSGKRLEGNLSDFNEYFESGLINGVQFWIDESCDVYVGWKECDYGAEFEFYLNGLDDDDVFSILSELTKFIWINYRASYNEGRFFSIGII
;
A
#
# COMPACT_ATOMS: atom_id res chain seq x y z
N MET A 1 10.39 -1.01 8.18
CA MET A 1 9.23 -1.41 7.36
C MET A 1 7.88 -1.71 8.08
N SER A 2 7.81 -2.66 9.04
CA SER A 2 6.55 -3.36 9.40
C SER A 2 5.38 -2.51 9.91
N ASN A 3 5.62 -1.38 10.58
CA ASN A 3 4.54 -0.57 11.14
C ASN A 3 3.86 0.31 10.08
N GLY A 4 4.60 0.83 9.09
CA GLY A 4 4.04 1.64 8.00
C GLY A 4 3.16 0.81 7.09
N PHE A 5 3.67 -0.36 6.67
CA PHE A 5 2.91 -1.29 5.84
C PHE A 5 1.62 -1.77 6.53
N LYS A 6 1.69 -2.23 7.79
CA LYS A 6 0.49 -2.68 8.54
C LYS A 6 -0.59 -1.60 8.65
N LYS A 7 -0.20 -0.34 8.74
CA LYS A 7 -1.14 0.79 8.76
C LYS A 7 -1.82 1.00 7.41
N ILE A 8 -1.06 0.94 6.32
CA ILE A 8 -1.61 1.01 4.95
C ILE A 8 -2.53 -0.17 4.68
N GLU A 9 -2.11 -1.38 5.06
CA GLU A 9 -2.94 -2.58 4.99
C GLU A 9 -4.25 -2.41 5.77
N GLY A 10 -4.19 -1.88 6.99
CA GLY A 10 -5.38 -1.60 7.80
C GLY A 10 -6.32 -0.57 7.16
N LEU A 11 -5.75 0.46 6.52
CA LEU A 11 -6.50 1.47 5.78
C LEU A 11 -7.24 0.87 4.59
N LEU A 12 -6.53 0.10 3.75
CA LEU A 12 -7.11 -0.55 2.58
C LEU A 12 -8.19 -1.57 2.99
N SER A 13 -7.93 -2.36 4.03
CA SER A 13 -8.92 -3.28 4.60
C SER A 13 -10.18 -2.56 5.08
N GLY A 14 -10.04 -1.38 5.70
CA GLY A 14 -11.17 -0.53 6.09
C GLY A 14 -12.03 -0.02 4.92
N LEU A 15 -11.47 0.00 3.71
CA LEU A 15 -12.17 0.30 2.46
C LEU A 15 -12.68 -0.95 1.72
N ASN A 16 -12.60 -2.13 2.34
CA ASN A 16 -12.87 -3.43 1.71
C ASN A 16 -11.93 -3.77 0.53
N ILE A 17 -10.72 -3.19 0.51
CA ILE A 17 -9.67 -3.51 -0.45
C ILE A 17 -8.78 -4.59 0.18
N LEU A 18 -8.91 -5.82 -0.30
CA LEU A 18 -8.40 -7.02 0.37
C LEU A 18 -7.14 -7.56 -0.27
N LYS A 19 -6.23 -8.10 0.55
CA LYS A 19 -4.96 -8.66 0.06
C LYS A 19 -5.13 -9.98 -0.71
N GLU A 20 -6.08 -10.80 -0.28
CA GLU A 20 -6.40 -12.05 -0.93
C GLU A 20 -7.23 -11.77 -2.18
N ASN A 21 -6.80 -12.28 -3.33
CA ASN A 21 -7.55 -12.16 -4.56
C ASN A 21 -8.90 -12.91 -4.42
N PRO A 22 -10.03 -12.26 -4.73
CA PRO A 22 -11.36 -12.83 -4.47
C PRO A 22 -11.65 -14.09 -5.29
N PHE A 23 -10.94 -14.28 -6.41
CA PHE A 23 -11.10 -15.41 -7.32
C PHE A 23 -10.12 -16.55 -7.00
N SER A 24 -8.81 -16.28 -7.01
CA SER A 24 -7.79 -17.31 -6.82
C SER A 24 -7.58 -17.70 -5.36
N ARG A 25 -8.04 -16.87 -4.40
CA ARG A 25 -7.81 -17.05 -2.96
C ARG A 25 -6.32 -17.08 -2.59
N THR A 26 -5.50 -16.42 -3.39
CA THR A 26 -4.06 -16.27 -3.20
C THR A 26 -3.68 -14.81 -3.06
N ILE A 27 -2.49 -14.57 -2.53
CA ILE A 27 -1.90 -13.24 -2.41
C ILE A 27 -0.85 -13.11 -3.50
N PHE A 28 -0.91 -11.98 -4.22
CA PHE A 28 0.07 -11.63 -5.22
C PHE A 28 1.03 -10.58 -4.68
N TYR A 29 2.32 -10.87 -4.74
CA TYR A 29 3.37 -10.01 -4.19
C TYR A 29 4.59 -9.99 -5.11
N PHE A 30 5.47 -9.02 -4.92
CA PHE A 30 6.54 -8.72 -5.86
C PHE A 30 7.87 -8.76 -5.14
N ASP A 31 8.82 -9.52 -5.69
CA ASP A 31 10.18 -9.51 -5.18
C ASP A 31 10.90 -8.20 -5.53
N VAL A 32 12.05 -7.98 -4.91
CA VAL A 32 12.87 -6.78 -5.13
C VAL A 32 13.34 -6.56 -6.58
N SER A 33 13.22 -7.57 -7.46
CA SER A 33 13.51 -7.46 -8.89
C SER A 33 12.29 -7.04 -9.72
N GLY A 34 11.12 -6.91 -9.09
CA GLY A 34 9.85 -6.62 -9.73
C GLY A 34 9.14 -7.86 -10.27
N LYS A 35 9.62 -9.07 -9.97
CA LYS A 35 8.95 -10.30 -10.41
C LYS A 35 7.74 -10.56 -9.52
N ARG A 36 6.59 -10.80 -10.16
CA ARG A 36 5.37 -11.23 -9.49
C ARG A 36 5.49 -12.67 -9.00
N LEU A 37 5.11 -12.88 -7.76
CA LEU A 37 5.00 -14.14 -7.05
C LEU A 37 3.55 -14.31 -6.58
N GLU A 38 3.18 -15.56 -6.29
CA GLU A 38 1.85 -15.94 -5.81
C GLU A 38 2.02 -16.95 -4.68
N GLY A 39 1.28 -16.74 -3.59
CA GLY A 39 1.37 -17.60 -2.42
C GLY A 39 0.22 -17.37 -1.44
N ASN A 40 0.24 -18.12 -0.34
CA ASN A 40 -0.70 -17.93 0.75
C ASN A 40 -0.17 -16.87 1.76
N LEU A 41 -0.93 -16.63 2.84
CA LEU A 41 -0.55 -15.65 3.87
C LEU A 41 0.75 -16.02 4.61
N SER A 42 1.00 -17.31 4.83
CA SER A 42 2.24 -17.78 5.44
C SER A 42 3.44 -17.47 4.55
N ASP A 43 3.34 -17.78 3.25
CA ASP A 43 4.39 -17.48 2.27
C ASP A 43 4.64 -15.97 2.23
N PHE A 44 3.59 -15.16 2.09
CA PHE A 44 3.71 -13.70 2.10
C PHE A 44 4.44 -13.20 3.35
N ASN A 45 4.08 -13.67 4.54
CA ASN A 45 4.69 -13.22 5.79
C ASN A 45 6.18 -13.60 5.86
N GLU A 46 6.56 -14.80 5.43
CA GLU A 46 7.95 -15.24 5.40
C GLU A 46 8.80 -14.35 4.47
N TYR A 47 8.31 -14.08 3.27
CA TYR A 47 8.99 -13.20 2.31
C TYR A 47 9.04 -11.74 2.78
N PHE A 48 7.97 -11.27 3.43
CA PHE A 48 7.89 -9.93 3.99
C PHE A 48 8.89 -9.72 5.13
N GLU A 49 8.96 -10.67 6.07
CA GLU A 49 9.86 -10.61 7.22
C GLU A 49 11.33 -10.77 6.83
N SER A 50 11.62 -11.52 5.77
CA SER A 50 12.97 -11.65 5.20
C SER A 50 13.39 -10.45 4.34
N GLY A 51 12.48 -9.51 4.04
CA GLY A 51 12.76 -8.34 3.20
C GLY A 51 12.99 -8.68 1.73
N LEU A 52 12.55 -9.86 1.28
CA LEU A 52 12.72 -10.33 -0.09
C LEU A 52 11.66 -9.78 -1.06
N ILE A 53 10.62 -9.14 -0.52
CA ILE A 53 9.54 -8.53 -1.28
C ILE A 53 9.45 -7.04 -0.98
N ASN A 54 9.02 -6.29 -1.99
CA ASN A 54 8.87 -4.84 -1.93
C ASN A 54 7.54 -4.36 -2.53
N GLY A 55 6.60 -5.27 -2.79
CA GLY A 55 5.27 -4.90 -3.25
C GLY A 55 4.23 -5.98 -3.05
N VAL A 56 2.97 -5.57 -3.00
CA VAL A 56 1.80 -6.46 -2.89
C VAL A 56 0.60 -5.88 -3.62
N GLN A 57 -0.18 -6.75 -4.25
CA GLN A 57 -1.46 -6.42 -4.86
C GLN A 57 -2.61 -6.67 -3.89
N PHE A 58 -3.47 -5.67 -3.76
CA PHE A 58 -4.76 -5.75 -3.11
C PHE A 58 -5.88 -5.63 -4.13
N TRP A 59 -7.07 -6.08 -3.78
CA TRP A 59 -8.16 -6.35 -4.69
C TRP A 59 -9.46 -5.75 -4.17
N ILE A 60 -10.20 -5.11 -5.06
CA ILE A 60 -11.61 -4.76 -4.85
C ILE A 60 -12.47 -5.85 -5.47
N ASP A 61 -12.17 -6.20 -6.71
CA ASP A 61 -12.80 -7.28 -7.47
C ASP A 61 -11.77 -7.95 -8.40
N GLU A 62 -12.23 -8.68 -9.42
CA GLU A 62 -11.36 -9.39 -10.38
C GLU A 62 -10.63 -8.48 -11.38
N SER A 63 -11.15 -7.27 -11.60
CA SER A 63 -10.69 -6.29 -12.58
C SER A 63 -10.06 -5.04 -11.95
N CYS A 64 -10.31 -4.84 -10.65
CA CYS A 64 -9.93 -3.67 -9.88
C CYS A 64 -8.90 -4.03 -8.81
N ASP A 65 -7.68 -3.53 -8.95
CA ASP A 65 -6.58 -3.79 -8.02
C ASP A 65 -5.79 -2.53 -7.64
N VAL A 66 -5.19 -2.61 -6.45
CA VAL A 66 -4.29 -1.61 -5.90
C VAL A 66 -2.96 -2.30 -5.63
N TYR A 67 -1.94 -2.00 -6.43
CA TYR A 67 -0.58 -2.38 -6.09
C TYR A 67 0.01 -1.35 -5.13
N VAL A 68 0.61 -1.85 -4.05
CA VAL A 68 1.38 -1.06 -3.09
C VAL A 68 2.81 -1.53 -3.12
N GLY A 69 3.70 -0.69 -3.64
CA GLY A 69 5.15 -0.87 -3.59
C GLY A 69 5.74 -0.09 -2.42
N TRP A 70 6.90 -0.51 -1.93
CA TRP A 70 7.63 0.24 -0.92
C TRP A 70 9.14 0.13 -1.07
N LYS A 71 9.83 1.15 -0.56
CA LYS A 71 11.29 1.20 -0.50
C LYS A 71 11.72 1.78 0.84
N GLU A 72 12.75 1.19 1.45
CA GLU A 72 13.38 1.80 2.62
C GLU A 72 14.31 2.94 2.20
N CYS A 73 14.22 4.04 2.93
CA CYS A 73 15.05 5.23 2.75
C CYS A 73 15.68 5.61 4.10
N ASP A 74 16.74 6.41 4.08
CA ASP A 74 17.48 6.82 5.30
C ASP A 74 16.59 7.47 6.37
N TYR A 75 15.45 8.04 5.97
CA TYR A 75 14.50 8.73 6.84
C TYR A 75 13.17 7.97 7.06
N GLY A 76 13.07 6.71 6.61
CA GLY A 76 11.86 5.90 6.80
C GLY A 76 11.55 4.97 5.63
N ALA A 77 10.33 5.05 5.12
CA ALA A 77 9.88 4.26 3.99
C ALA A 77 9.04 5.12 3.05
N GLU A 78 9.26 4.95 1.75
CA GLU A 78 8.42 5.49 0.69
C GLU A 78 7.47 4.39 0.24
N PHE A 79 6.22 4.77 -0.01
CA PHE A 79 5.20 3.88 -0.54
C PHE A 79 4.69 4.45 -1.86
N GLU A 80 4.58 3.58 -2.86
CA GLU A 80 4.00 3.88 -4.16
C GLU A 80 2.70 3.10 -4.34
N PHE A 81 1.72 3.73 -4.98
CA PHE A 81 0.39 3.17 -5.18
C PHE A 81 0.06 3.22 -6.67
N TYR A 82 -0.35 2.09 -7.22
CA TYR A 82 -0.81 1.99 -8.59
C TYR A 82 -2.25 1.48 -8.54
N LEU A 83 -3.16 2.31 -9.06
CA LEU A 83 -4.60 2.10 -9.06
C LEU A 83 -5.00 1.61 -10.45
N ASN A 84 -5.49 0.38 -10.55
CA ASN A 84 -5.83 -0.24 -11.82
C ASN A 84 -7.30 -0.65 -11.85
N GLY A 85 -7.99 -0.29 -12.93
CA GLY A 85 -9.41 -0.62 -13.13
C GLY A 85 -10.41 0.18 -12.29
N LEU A 86 -9.94 1.05 -11.38
CA LEU A 86 -10.79 1.82 -10.46
C LEU A 86 -11.58 2.93 -11.15
N ASP A 87 -12.80 3.18 -10.66
CA ASP A 87 -13.55 4.38 -11.02
C ASP A 87 -13.13 5.61 -10.17
N ASP A 88 -13.67 6.78 -10.51
CA ASP A 88 -13.31 8.03 -9.85
C ASP A 88 -13.69 8.04 -8.35
N ASP A 89 -14.75 7.35 -7.94
CA ASP A 89 -15.23 7.31 -6.56
C ASP A 89 -14.33 6.41 -5.69
N ASP A 90 -13.88 5.29 -6.24
CA ASP A 90 -12.88 4.41 -5.62
C ASP A 90 -11.54 5.14 -5.43
N VAL A 91 -11.06 5.79 -6.49
CA VAL A 91 -9.82 6.59 -6.44
C VAL A 91 -9.94 7.69 -5.39
N PHE A 92 -11.05 8.44 -5.38
CA PHE A 92 -11.27 9.50 -4.41
C PHE A 92 -11.30 8.98 -2.97
N SER A 93 -11.93 7.83 -2.73
CA SER A 93 -12.02 7.20 -1.41
C SER A 93 -10.65 6.81 -0.89
N ILE A 94 -9.82 6.18 -1.72
CA ILE A 94 -8.45 5.78 -1.38
C ILE A 94 -7.60 7.02 -1.07
N LEU A 95 -7.61 8.02 -1.96
CA LEU A 95 -6.81 9.24 -1.78
C LEU A 95 -7.24 10.03 -0.55
N SER A 96 -8.55 10.09 -0.25
CA SER A 96 -9.09 10.71 0.95
C SER A 96 -8.55 10.04 2.22
N GLU A 97 -8.62 8.71 2.30
CA GLU A 97 -8.11 7.98 3.47
C GLU A 97 -6.59 8.07 3.60
N LEU A 98 -5.83 7.94 2.50
CA LEU A 98 -4.37 8.12 2.51
C LEU A 98 -3.99 9.53 2.98
N THR A 99 -4.71 10.54 2.51
CA THR A 99 -4.50 11.93 2.93
C THR A 99 -4.76 12.09 4.41
N LYS A 100 -5.91 11.61 4.91
CA LYS A 100 -6.22 11.63 6.36
C LYS A 100 -5.16 10.89 7.18
N PHE A 101 -4.70 9.75 6.68
CA PHE A 101 -3.68 8.95 7.32
C PHE A 101 -2.35 9.71 7.47
N ILE A 102 -1.89 10.33 6.39
CA ILE A 102 -0.69 11.18 6.37
C ILE A 102 -0.87 12.33 7.38
N TRP A 103 -2.01 13.02 7.35
CA TRP A 103 -2.32 14.12 8.27
C TRP A 103 -2.28 13.73 9.75
N ILE A 104 -2.78 12.54 10.09
CA ILE A 104 -2.85 12.06 11.47
C ILE A 104 -1.49 11.55 11.95
N ASN A 105 -0.80 10.76 11.12
CA ASN A 105 0.35 9.96 11.52
C ASN A 105 1.71 10.58 11.22
N TYR A 106 1.82 11.37 10.14
CA TYR A 106 3.09 11.91 9.65
C TYR A 106 3.10 13.43 9.81
N ARG A 107 3.17 13.86 11.07
CA ARG A 107 3.33 15.26 11.46
C ARG A 107 4.79 15.66 11.29
N ALA A 108 5.14 16.37 10.23
CA ALA A 108 6.44 17.02 10.10
C ALA A 108 6.23 18.54 9.90
N SER A 109 6.95 19.33 10.69
CA SER A 109 6.67 20.74 10.96
C SER A 109 7.27 21.72 9.94
N TYR A 110 6.56 22.83 9.71
CA TYR A 110 7.18 24.15 9.70
C TYR A 110 6.57 24.89 10.89
N ASN A 111 7.36 25.13 11.96
CA ASN A 111 6.95 25.82 13.18
C ASN A 111 5.66 25.29 13.85
N GLU A 112 5.62 23.98 14.16
CA GLU A 112 4.51 23.33 14.90
C GLU A 112 3.13 23.31 14.20
N GLY A 113 3.06 23.79 12.95
CA GLY A 113 1.84 23.78 12.14
C GLY A 113 1.59 22.50 11.36
N ARG A 114 0.34 22.35 10.90
CA ARG A 114 -0.12 21.37 9.91
C ARG A 114 0.41 21.77 8.52
N PHE A 115 1.35 21.02 7.94
CA PHE A 115 1.95 21.31 6.63
C PHE A 115 1.94 20.09 5.71
N PHE A 116 1.63 20.29 4.43
CA PHE A 116 1.85 19.34 3.35
C PHE A 116 2.25 20.11 2.09
N SER A 117 3.08 19.51 1.24
CA SER A 117 3.46 20.05 -0.07
C SER A 117 3.13 19.03 -1.15
N ILE A 118 2.44 19.46 -2.22
CA ILE A 118 2.25 18.66 -3.43
C ILE A 118 3.33 19.08 -4.42
N GLY A 119 4.21 18.14 -4.77
CA GLY A 119 5.11 18.28 -5.92
C GLY A 119 4.37 17.86 -7.18
N ILE A 120 4.28 18.76 -8.16
CA ILE A 120 3.81 18.43 -9.51
C ILE A 120 5.07 18.25 -10.36
N ILE A 121 5.24 17.06 -10.94
CA ILE A 121 6.31 16.74 -11.90
C ILE A 121 5.73 16.90 -13.30
#